data_AF-A0A2H3DCL7-F1
#
_entry.id   AF-A0A2H3DCL7-F1
#
_cell.length_a   1.000
_cell.length_b   1.000
_cell.length_c   1.000
_cell.angle_alpha   90.00
_cell.angle_beta   90.00
_cell.angle_gamma   90.00
#
_symmetry.space_group_name_H-M   'P 1'
#
loop_
_entity.id
_entity.type
_entity.pdbx_description
1 polymer ?
#
loop_
_entity_poly.entity_id
_entity_poly.type
_entity_poly.pdbx_seq_one_letter_code
_entity_poly.pdbx_strand_id
1 'polypeptide(L)'
;MLGRTNFIFLAVVGAGMVSAQSISLSSNCTDSLKSLLTSPDSACMNPSALLSFVVGTDKSIPDTINNWLSGLCSQGSCSDESIEAMVTNVTTGCTQELASVGAPLNVRDIVLNAVKQTYPTARNIACLFDTSSNEYCAAKTLSDLESVIGQFTLDDLSFFNITDDAQKLIQSGVENLACTSCIKEGFTLAREAFPDVVSQIDSEATQLCGDSFIG
;
A
#
# COMPACT_ATOMS: atom_id res chain seq x y z
N MET A 1 -4.10 -19.16 27.60
CA MET A 1 -5.26 -19.52 26.76
C MET A 1 -5.09 -18.80 25.43
N LEU A 2 -4.35 -19.43 24.51
CA LEU A 2 -4.20 -18.97 23.13
C LEU A 2 -5.32 -19.61 22.31
N GLY A 3 -6.13 -18.81 21.63
CA GLY A 3 -7.18 -19.35 20.77
C GLY A 3 -8.15 -18.29 20.30
N ARG A 4 -7.82 -17.64 19.17
CA ARG A 4 -8.71 -17.28 18.06
C ARG A 4 -7.93 -16.43 17.06
N THR A 5 -7.44 -17.10 16.03
CA THR A 5 -6.74 -16.51 14.89
C THR A 5 -7.75 -15.78 14.00
N ASN A 6 -7.95 -14.49 14.23
CA ASN A 6 -8.47 -13.59 13.20
C ASN A 6 -7.26 -13.10 12.40
N PHE A 7 -7.27 -13.32 11.08
CA PHE A 7 -6.34 -12.66 10.15
C PHE A 7 -6.68 -11.17 10.16
N ILE A 8 -6.05 -10.43 11.07
CA ILE A 8 -6.18 -8.99 11.20
C ILE A 8 -5.09 -8.37 10.34
N PHE A 9 -5.54 -7.58 9.36
CA PHE A 9 -4.78 -6.60 8.62
C PHE A 9 -3.81 -5.86 9.57
N LEU A 10 -2.54 -5.79 9.18
CA LEU A 10 -1.47 -5.16 9.94
C LEU A 10 -1.83 -3.72 10.31
N ALA A 11 -2.30 -3.54 11.54
CA ALA A 11 -2.22 -2.29 12.26
C ALA A 11 -0.77 -2.12 12.72
N VAL A 12 -0.07 -1.18 12.11
CA VAL A 12 1.16 -0.61 12.65
C VAL A 12 0.77 0.13 13.92
N VAL A 13 1.12 -0.39 15.09
CA VAL A 13 1.63 0.31 16.31
C VAL A 13 1.80 -0.74 17.43
N GLY A 14 3.04 -0.91 17.91
CA GLY A 14 3.33 -1.27 19.31
C GLY A 14 3.27 -2.74 19.73
N ALA A 15 4.44 -3.29 20.07
CA ALA A 15 4.66 -4.47 20.93
C ALA A 15 4.12 -5.83 20.44
N GLY A 16 4.70 -6.31 19.34
CA GLY A 16 4.56 -7.69 18.87
C GLY A 16 5.35 -7.93 17.60
N MET A 17 6.63 -7.53 17.59
CA MET A 17 7.50 -7.67 16.42
C MET A 17 7.77 -9.16 16.15
N VAL A 18 6.96 -9.78 15.31
CA VAL A 18 7.41 -10.92 14.51
C VAL A 18 8.60 -10.39 13.72
N SER A 19 9.76 -11.03 13.88
CA SER A 19 10.94 -10.71 13.08
C SER A 19 10.53 -10.70 11.61
N ALA A 20 10.74 -9.57 10.93
CA ALA A 20 10.69 -9.51 9.49
C ALA A 20 11.80 -10.45 8.98
N GLN A 21 11.47 -11.73 8.79
CA GLN A 21 12.31 -12.61 8.00
C GLN A 21 12.30 -12.01 6.61
N SER A 22 13.47 -11.63 6.10
CA SER A 22 13.59 -11.23 4.71
C SER A 22 13.07 -12.39 3.87
N ILE A 23 11.87 -12.22 3.29
CA ILE A 23 11.32 -13.20 2.37
C ILE A 23 12.16 -13.09 1.11
N SER A 24 13.17 -13.95 0.99
CA SER A 24 13.88 -14.12 -0.27
C SER A 24 12.90 -14.75 -1.25
N LEU A 25 12.48 -13.98 -2.25
CA LEU A 25 11.60 -14.48 -3.30
C LEU A 25 12.35 -15.48 -4.17
N SER A 26 11.71 -16.59 -4.47
CA SER A 26 12.15 -17.53 -5.50
C SER A 26 12.23 -16.81 -6.85
N SER A 27 13.02 -17.39 -7.76
CA SER A 27 13.09 -16.93 -9.16
C SER A 27 11.71 -16.92 -9.79
N ASN A 28 10.89 -17.95 -9.53
CA ASN A 28 9.55 -18.06 -10.09
C ASN A 28 8.61 -16.94 -9.61
N CYS A 29 8.61 -16.65 -8.31
CA CYS A 29 7.80 -15.55 -7.77
C CYS A 29 8.27 -14.20 -8.32
N THR A 30 9.58 -14.00 -8.37
CA THR A 30 10.20 -12.80 -8.95
C THR A 30 9.82 -12.62 -10.42
N ASP A 31 9.85 -13.69 -11.21
CA ASP A 31 9.52 -13.65 -12.63
C ASP A 31 8.03 -13.41 -12.87
N SER A 32 7.16 -14.00 -12.05
CA SER A 32 5.71 -13.71 -12.08
C SER A 32 5.39 -12.26 -11.72
N LEU A 33 6.11 -11.66 -10.77
CA LEU A 33 5.95 -10.23 -10.45
C LEU A 33 6.48 -9.35 -11.59
N LYS A 34 7.63 -9.68 -12.17
CA LYS A 34 8.20 -8.96 -13.32
C LYS A 34 7.32 -9.06 -14.55
N SER A 35 6.64 -10.19 -14.78
CA SER A 35 5.77 -10.35 -15.95
C SER A 35 4.55 -9.42 -15.89
N LEU A 36 4.13 -8.97 -14.70
CA LEU A 36 3.12 -7.92 -14.57
C LEU A 36 3.59 -6.57 -15.13
N LEU A 37 4.89 -6.34 -15.27
CA LEU A 37 5.39 -5.07 -15.80
C LEU A 37 5.16 -4.92 -17.31
N THR A 38 4.93 -6.03 -18.00
CA THR A 38 4.77 -6.07 -19.46
C THR A 38 3.49 -6.78 -19.92
N SER A 39 2.70 -7.34 -19.00
CA SER A 39 1.46 -8.03 -19.33
C SER A 39 0.36 -7.08 -19.81
N PRO A 40 -0.41 -7.45 -20.85
CA PRO A 40 -1.60 -6.69 -21.22
C PRO A 40 -2.68 -6.68 -20.12
N ASP A 41 -2.75 -7.75 -19.31
CA ASP A 41 -3.75 -7.88 -18.24
C ASP A 41 -3.51 -6.89 -17.08
N SER A 42 -2.30 -6.37 -16.95
CA SER A 42 -1.93 -5.38 -15.93
C SER A 42 -1.86 -3.97 -16.49
N ALA A 43 -2.13 -3.73 -17.78
CA ALA A 43 -1.98 -2.42 -18.41
C ALA A 43 -2.77 -1.32 -17.68
N CYS A 44 -3.97 -1.64 -17.18
CA CYS A 44 -4.85 -0.77 -16.40
C CYS A 44 -4.24 -0.28 -15.06
N MET A 45 -3.16 -0.91 -14.59
CA MET A 45 -2.38 -0.51 -13.42
C MET A 45 -1.21 0.41 -13.77
N ASN A 46 -1.02 0.78 -15.05
CA ASN A 46 0.11 1.57 -15.52
C ASN A 46 1.50 1.04 -15.07
N PRO A 47 1.78 -0.26 -15.13
CA PRO A 47 2.99 -0.82 -14.52
C PRO A 47 4.26 -0.38 -15.25
N SER A 48 4.16 0.05 -16.51
CA SER A 48 5.27 0.60 -17.27
C SER A 48 5.88 1.87 -16.65
N ALA A 49 5.10 2.68 -15.94
CA ALA A 49 5.62 3.86 -15.26
C ALA A 49 6.51 3.50 -14.05
N LEU A 50 6.42 2.26 -13.58
CA LEU A 50 7.28 1.72 -12.52
C LEU A 50 8.56 1.08 -13.09
N LEU A 51 8.65 0.85 -14.40
CA LEU A 51 9.87 0.29 -15.00
C LEU A 51 11.07 1.19 -14.77
N SER A 52 10.91 2.51 -14.95
CA SER A 52 11.98 3.49 -14.71
C SER A 52 12.50 3.50 -13.28
N PHE A 53 11.68 3.03 -12.33
CA PHE A 53 12.07 2.83 -10.93
C PHE A 53 12.91 1.56 -10.74
N VAL A 54 12.55 0.46 -11.43
CA VAL A 54 13.31 -0.80 -11.38
C VAL A 54 14.68 -0.69 -12.04
N VAL A 55 14.82 0.16 -13.08
CA VAL A 55 16.09 0.32 -13.81
C VAL A 55 16.92 1.56 -13.42
N GLY A 56 16.38 2.47 -12.60
CA GLY A 56 17.05 3.72 -12.22
C GLY A 56 17.32 3.81 -10.73
N THR A 57 18.58 4.04 -10.34
CA THR A 57 19.00 4.11 -8.92
C THR A 57 18.84 5.49 -8.29
N ASP A 58 18.65 6.54 -9.09
CA ASP A 58 18.70 7.95 -8.64
C ASP A 58 17.36 8.68 -8.77
N LYS A 59 16.24 7.97 -8.56
CA LYS A 59 14.90 8.54 -8.73
C LYS A 59 14.18 8.71 -7.40
N SER A 60 13.66 9.91 -7.17
CA SER A 60 12.73 10.22 -6.08
C SER A 60 11.56 9.25 -6.10
N ILE A 61 11.31 8.58 -4.97
CA ILE A 61 10.15 7.69 -4.82
C ILE A 61 8.84 8.50 -4.95
N PRO A 62 8.67 9.65 -4.27
CA PRO A 62 7.47 10.47 -4.45
C PRO A 62 7.19 10.83 -5.92
N ASP A 63 8.20 11.27 -6.67
CA ASP A 63 8.04 11.62 -8.10
C ASP A 63 7.63 10.42 -8.94
N THR A 64 8.22 9.26 -8.66
CA THR A 64 7.90 8.01 -9.34
C THR A 64 6.45 7.63 -9.10
N ILE A 65 6.00 7.68 -7.85
CA ILE A 65 4.62 7.38 -7.46
C ILE A 65 3.66 8.41 -8.07
N ASN A 66 4.01 9.69 -8.09
CA ASN A 66 3.19 10.73 -8.71
C ASN A 66 2.99 10.47 -10.22
N ASN A 67 4.06 10.11 -10.94
CA ASN A 67 4.01 9.77 -12.36
C ASN A 67 3.22 8.49 -12.63
N TRP A 68 3.40 7.46 -11.79
CA TRP A 68 2.65 6.23 -11.88
C TRP A 68 1.16 6.45 -11.67
N LEU A 69 0.78 7.20 -10.63
CA LEU A 69 -0.61 7.54 -10.33
C LEU A 69 -1.25 8.41 -11.41
N SER A 70 -0.50 9.34 -12.02
CA SER A 70 -0.97 10.11 -13.16
C SER A 70 -1.45 9.22 -14.32
N GLY A 71 -0.62 8.24 -14.70
CA GLY A 71 -1.00 7.29 -15.74
C GLY A 71 -2.04 6.27 -15.28
N LEU A 72 -2.04 5.85 -14.00
CA LEU A 72 -3.05 4.95 -13.47
C LEU A 72 -4.42 5.61 -13.47
N CYS A 73 -4.54 6.81 -12.92
CA CYS A 73 -5.80 7.52 -12.71
C CYS A 73 -6.37 8.17 -13.96
N SER A 74 -5.56 8.34 -15.02
CA SER A 74 -6.04 8.74 -16.34
C SER A 74 -6.58 7.57 -17.18
N GLN A 75 -6.32 6.32 -16.77
CA GLN A 75 -6.85 5.12 -17.41
C GLN A 75 -8.19 4.68 -16.81
N GLY A 76 -8.90 3.79 -17.51
CA GLY A 76 -10.05 3.08 -16.95
C GLY A 76 -9.66 2.13 -15.81
N SER A 77 -10.63 1.74 -14.99
CA SER A 77 -10.45 0.69 -13.98
C SER A 77 -10.11 -0.65 -14.64
N CYS A 78 -9.32 -1.48 -13.98
CA CYS A 78 -9.11 -2.87 -14.38
C CYS A 78 -10.44 -3.63 -14.38
N SER A 79 -10.62 -4.53 -15.36
CA SER A 79 -11.76 -5.44 -15.36
C SER A 79 -11.54 -6.58 -14.37
N ASP A 80 -12.63 -7.27 -14.01
CA ASP A 80 -12.56 -8.44 -13.12
C ASP A 80 -11.70 -9.55 -13.70
N GLU A 81 -11.69 -9.71 -15.04
CA GLU A 81 -10.86 -10.68 -15.75
C GLU A 81 -9.37 -10.32 -15.67
N SER A 82 -9.03 -9.04 -15.86
CA SER A 82 -7.67 -8.54 -15.69
C SER A 82 -7.16 -8.75 -14.26
N ILE A 83 -8.00 -8.43 -13.26
CA ILE A 83 -7.68 -8.67 -11.85
C ILE A 83 -7.46 -10.16 -11.57
N GLU A 84 -8.33 -11.02 -12.09
CA GLU A 84 -8.22 -12.47 -11.93
C GLU A 84 -6.97 -13.05 -12.57
N ALA A 85 -6.61 -12.58 -13.77
CA ALA A 85 -5.39 -12.96 -14.45
C ALA A 85 -4.14 -12.55 -13.65
N MET A 86 -4.10 -11.30 -13.14
CA MET A 86 -2.99 -10.81 -12.31
C MET A 86 -2.86 -11.62 -11.01
N VAL A 87 -3.96 -11.83 -10.28
CA VAL A 87 -3.96 -12.61 -9.02
C VAL A 87 -3.53 -14.05 -9.29
N THR A 88 -4.03 -14.67 -10.36
CA THR A 88 -3.66 -16.04 -10.72
C THR A 88 -2.18 -16.15 -11.07
N ASN A 89 -1.62 -15.22 -11.85
CA ASN A 89 -0.21 -15.20 -12.19
C ASN A 89 0.67 -15.12 -10.93
N VAL A 90 0.39 -14.17 -10.03
CA VAL A 90 1.19 -13.98 -8.81
C VAL A 90 1.05 -15.17 -7.86
N THR A 91 -0.17 -15.61 -7.57
CA THR A 91 -0.39 -16.72 -6.63
C THR A 91 0.19 -18.05 -7.12
N THR A 92 0.17 -18.29 -8.43
CA THR A 92 0.80 -19.47 -9.02
C THR A 92 2.32 -19.36 -8.96
N GLY A 93 2.88 -18.22 -9.36
CA GLY A 93 4.32 -17.97 -9.34
C GLY A 93 4.94 -18.00 -7.95
N CYS A 94 4.19 -17.54 -6.95
CA CYS A 94 4.65 -17.39 -5.57
C CYS A 94 4.16 -18.52 -4.63
N THR A 95 3.86 -19.70 -5.18
CA THR A 95 3.33 -20.83 -4.38
C THR A 95 4.28 -21.25 -3.24
N GLN A 96 5.60 -21.14 -3.45
CA GLN A 96 6.59 -21.50 -2.43
C GLN A 96 6.57 -20.52 -1.24
N GLU A 97 6.44 -19.23 -1.52
CA GLU A 97 6.35 -18.16 -0.53
C GLU A 97 5.02 -18.22 0.22
N LEU A 98 3.93 -18.48 -0.49
CA LEU A 98 2.63 -18.69 0.12
C LEU A 98 2.65 -19.91 1.05
N ALA A 99 3.30 -21.00 0.64
CA ALA A 99 3.47 -22.17 1.50
C ALA A 99 4.35 -21.89 2.73
N SER A 100 5.43 -21.11 2.58
CA SER A 100 6.37 -20.81 3.67
C SER A 100 5.74 -19.97 4.79
N VAL A 101 4.78 -19.11 4.45
CA VAL A 101 4.00 -18.32 5.43
C VAL A 101 2.75 -19.06 5.94
N GLY A 102 2.55 -20.31 5.55
CA GLY A 102 1.40 -21.12 5.98
C GLY A 102 0.07 -20.69 5.36
N ALA A 103 0.09 -20.13 4.15
CA ALA A 103 -1.11 -19.72 3.46
C ALA A 103 -2.05 -20.93 3.22
N PRO A 104 -3.38 -20.73 3.34
CA PRO A 104 -4.32 -21.82 3.12
C PRO A 104 -4.37 -22.24 1.64
N LEU A 105 -4.83 -23.46 1.37
CA LEU A 105 -4.92 -24.00 0.00
C LEU A 105 -5.80 -23.17 -0.94
N ASN A 106 -6.79 -22.46 -0.40
CA ASN A 106 -7.68 -21.57 -1.13
C ASN A 106 -7.22 -20.09 -1.11
N VAL A 107 -5.94 -19.82 -0.78
CA VAL A 107 -5.41 -18.45 -0.69
C VAL A 107 -5.67 -17.64 -1.95
N ARG A 108 -5.61 -18.25 -3.14
CA ARG A 108 -5.92 -17.55 -4.40
C ARG A 108 -7.34 -16.99 -4.39
N ASP A 109 -8.33 -17.80 -4.05
CA ASP A 109 -9.74 -17.39 -4.10
C ASP A 109 -10.03 -16.36 -2.99
N ILE A 110 -9.39 -16.50 -1.83
CA ILE A 110 -9.44 -15.50 -0.74
C ILE A 110 -8.88 -14.16 -1.24
N VAL A 111 -7.69 -14.17 -1.83
CA VAL A 111 -7.02 -12.96 -2.35
C VAL A 111 -7.83 -12.35 -3.50
N LEU A 112 -8.33 -13.16 -4.44
CA LEU A 112 -9.11 -12.69 -5.57
C LEU A 112 -10.38 -11.97 -5.12
N ASN A 113 -11.13 -12.58 -4.20
CA ASN A 113 -12.35 -11.97 -3.66
C ASN A 113 -12.03 -10.68 -2.91
N ALA A 114 -10.98 -10.67 -2.09
CA ALA A 114 -10.56 -9.46 -1.37
C ALA A 114 -10.13 -8.35 -2.35
N VAL A 115 -9.34 -8.66 -3.38
CA VAL A 115 -8.90 -7.68 -4.38
C VAL A 115 -10.10 -7.15 -5.18
N LYS A 116 -10.99 -8.01 -5.68
CA LYS A 116 -12.20 -7.55 -6.41
C LYS A 116 -13.07 -6.64 -5.53
N GLN A 117 -13.24 -6.98 -4.26
CA GLN A 117 -14.03 -6.17 -3.31
C GLN A 117 -13.38 -4.82 -3.00
N THR A 118 -12.05 -4.78 -2.88
CA THR A 118 -11.31 -3.60 -2.38
C THR A 118 -10.78 -2.69 -3.49
N TYR A 119 -10.56 -3.23 -4.69
CA TYR A 119 -9.93 -2.53 -5.80
C TYR A 119 -10.60 -1.20 -6.18
N PRO A 120 -11.95 -1.10 -6.30
CA PRO A 120 -12.58 0.17 -6.65
C PRO A 120 -12.28 1.28 -5.64
N THR A 121 -12.42 0.98 -4.34
CA THR A 121 -12.14 1.94 -3.27
C THR A 121 -10.66 2.27 -3.18
N ALA A 122 -9.79 1.25 -3.24
CA ALA A 122 -8.34 1.45 -3.21
C ALA A 122 -7.87 2.33 -4.38
N ARG A 123 -8.43 2.13 -5.57
CA ARG A 123 -8.17 2.98 -6.74
C ARG A 123 -8.64 4.41 -6.51
N ASN A 124 -9.85 4.62 -5.98
CA ASN A 124 -10.36 5.96 -5.69
C ASN A 124 -9.46 6.71 -4.70
N ILE A 125 -9.03 6.03 -3.63
CA ILE A 125 -8.10 6.57 -2.63
C ILE A 125 -6.74 6.89 -3.27
N ALA A 126 -6.18 5.97 -4.06
CA ALA A 126 -4.91 6.18 -4.75
C ALA A 126 -4.97 7.36 -5.73
N CYS A 127 -6.14 7.62 -6.30
CA CYS A 127 -6.38 8.72 -7.23
C CYS A 127 -6.80 10.04 -6.57
N LEU A 128 -6.82 10.11 -5.24
CA LEU A 128 -6.98 11.39 -4.55
C LEU A 128 -5.82 12.32 -4.91
N PHE A 129 -6.18 13.57 -5.23
CA PHE A 129 -5.25 14.56 -5.73
C PHE A 129 -5.33 15.83 -4.89
N ASP A 130 -4.20 16.28 -4.37
CA ASP A 130 -4.10 17.56 -3.67
C ASP A 130 -3.87 18.67 -4.69
N THR A 131 -4.92 19.46 -4.92
CA THR A 131 -4.85 20.62 -5.84
C THR A 131 -3.92 21.72 -5.35
N SER A 132 -3.59 21.73 -4.05
CA SER A 132 -2.73 22.75 -3.44
C SER A 132 -1.25 22.50 -3.77
N SER A 133 -0.83 21.23 -3.74
CA SER A 133 0.53 20.82 -4.12
C SER A 133 0.65 20.40 -5.59
N ASN A 134 -0.47 20.20 -6.29
CA ASN A 134 -0.52 19.65 -7.64
C ASN A 134 0.13 18.24 -7.72
N GLU A 135 -0.16 17.41 -6.71
CA GLU A 135 0.34 16.04 -6.58
C GLU A 135 -0.77 15.07 -6.15
N TYR A 136 -0.61 13.79 -6.49
CA TYR A 136 -1.44 12.75 -5.89
C TYR A 136 -1.15 12.64 -4.39
N CYS A 137 -2.20 12.42 -3.60
CA CYS A 137 -2.11 12.38 -2.14
C CYS A 137 -1.07 11.37 -1.62
N ALA A 138 -0.98 10.19 -2.24
CA ALA A 138 0.03 9.20 -1.85
C ALA A 138 1.46 9.67 -2.15
N ALA A 139 1.68 10.38 -3.27
CA ALA A 139 2.98 10.97 -3.58
C ALA A 139 3.32 12.11 -2.60
N LYS A 140 2.35 12.99 -2.33
CA LYS A 140 2.49 14.08 -1.36
C LYS A 140 2.83 13.57 0.04
N THR A 141 2.17 12.51 0.50
CA THR A 141 2.49 11.87 1.79
C THR A 141 3.92 11.33 1.82
N LEU A 142 4.39 10.74 0.73
CA LEU A 142 5.79 10.31 0.63
C LEU A 142 6.75 11.50 0.64
N SER A 143 6.46 12.58 -0.09
CA SER A 143 7.27 13.81 -0.08
C SER A 143 7.35 14.43 1.33
N ASP A 144 6.22 14.49 2.04
CA ASP A 144 6.17 14.99 3.41
C ASP A 144 6.96 14.09 4.35
N LEU A 145 6.89 12.78 4.16
CA LEU A 145 7.65 11.83 4.95
C LEU A 145 9.17 11.96 4.69
N GLU A 146 9.60 12.11 3.44
CA GLU A 146 11.01 12.35 3.11
C GLU A 146 11.56 13.61 3.78
N SER A 147 10.72 14.64 3.96
CA SER A 147 11.12 15.87 4.67
C SER A 147 11.41 15.65 6.16
N VAL A 148 10.90 14.57 6.74
CA VAL A 148 11.05 14.22 8.16
C VAL A 148 12.19 13.24 8.38
N ILE A 149 12.21 12.14 7.63
CA ILE A 149 13.10 11.00 7.91
C ILE A 149 14.32 10.92 6.99
N GLY A 150 14.32 11.65 5.87
CA GLY A 150 15.33 11.62 4.82
C GLY A 150 14.80 11.01 3.53
N GLN A 151 15.56 11.17 2.44
CA GLN A 151 15.18 10.68 1.11
C GLN A 151 15.10 9.15 1.09
N PHE A 152 14.06 8.61 0.47
CA PHE A 152 13.96 7.17 0.26
C PHE A 152 14.86 6.73 -0.88
N THR A 153 15.58 5.64 -0.67
CA THR A 153 16.36 4.98 -1.72
C THR A 153 15.97 3.51 -1.81
N LEU A 154 16.18 2.90 -2.97
CA LEU A 154 15.92 1.47 -3.19
C LEU A 154 16.81 0.56 -2.33
N ASP A 155 17.95 1.06 -1.89
CA ASP A 155 18.84 0.35 -0.95
C ASP A 155 18.32 0.39 0.48
N ASP A 156 17.37 1.28 0.77
CA ASP A 156 16.72 1.48 2.08
C ASP A 156 15.28 0.92 2.11
N LEU A 157 15.04 -0.16 1.36
CA LEU A 157 13.81 -0.96 1.50
C LEU A 157 13.70 -1.65 2.86
N SER A 158 14.70 -1.50 3.74
CA SER A 158 14.52 -1.52 5.20
C SER A 158 13.69 -0.31 5.61
N PHE A 159 12.44 -0.27 5.16
CA PHE A 159 11.47 0.82 5.28
C PHE A 159 11.26 1.35 6.71
N PHE A 160 11.80 0.63 7.69
CA PHE A 160 11.84 1.03 9.06
C PHE A 160 13.06 0.44 9.75
N ASN A 161 14.09 1.24 9.97
CA ASN A 161 14.80 1.10 11.24
C ASN A 161 13.85 1.67 12.31
N ILE A 162 12.80 0.89 12.65
CA ILE A 162 11.54 1.32 13.29
C ILE A 162 11.80 2.25 14.47
N THR A 163 12.86 2.02 15.23
CA THR A 163 13.20 2.83 16.39
C THR A 163 13.66 4.26 16.05
N ASP A 164 14.55 4.44 15.06
CA ASP A 164 15.13 5.74 14.77
C ASP A 164 14.15 6.63 13.99
N ASP A 165 13.45 6.04 13.01
CA ASP A 165 12.49 6.79 12.19
C ASP A 165 11.18 7.07 12.94
N ALA A 166 10.70 6.14 13.78
CA ALA A 166 9.55 6.44 14.65
C ALA A 166 9.88 7.57 15.63
N GLN A 167 11.10 7.65 16.14
CA GLN A 167 11.49 8.73 17.03
C GLN A 167 11.52 10.08 16.31
N LYS A 168 12.02 10.15 15.07
CA LYS A 168 11.96 11.37 14.23
C LYS A 168 10.51 11.76 13.92
N LEU A 169 9.64 10.80 13.62
CA LEU A 169 8.22 11.04 13.35
C LEU A 169 7.48 11.58 14.57
N ILE A 170 7.73 11.01 15.75
CA ILE A 170 7.16 11.52 17.01
C ILE A 170 7.65 12.95 17.28
N GLN A 171 8.93 13.24 17.06
CA GLN A 171 9.51 14.57 17.31
C GLN A 171 9.06 15.65 16.31
N SER A 172 8.78 15.27 15.07
CA SER A 172 8.32 16.18 14.01
C SER A 172 6.80 16.41 14.00
N GLY A 173 6.07 15.63 14.81
CA GLY A 173 4.62 15.71 14.93
C GLY A 173 3.93 14.82 13.91
N VAL A 174 3.62 13.59 14.32
CA VAL A 174 2.88 12.58 13.54
C VAL A 174 1.55 13.14 12.99
N GLU A 175 0.93 14.06 13.72
CA GLU A 175 -0.31 14.74 13.33
C GLU A 175 -0.18 15.49 12.00
N ASN A 176 0.98 16.10 11.70
CA ASN A 176 1.20 16.83 10.46
C ASN A 176 1.20 15.93 9.22
N LEU A 177 1.47 14.63 9.40
CA LEU A 177 1.45 13.61 8.35
C LEU A 177 0.11 12.86 8.31
N ALA A 178 -0.42 12.51 9.48
CA ALA A 178 -1.60 11.67 9.62
C ALA A 178 -2.92 12.44 9.48
N CYS A 179 -2.94 13.72 9.86
CA CYS A 179 -4.17 14.52 9.96
C CYS A 179 -4.31 15.51 8.79
N THR A 180 -3.82 15.15 7.61
CA THR A 180 -3.95 15.97 6.40
C THR A 180 -5.32 15.78 5.74
N SER A 181 -5.71 16.71 4.86
CA SER A 181 -6.91 16.59 4.04
C SER A 181 -6.89 15.33 3.17
N CYS A 182 -5.73 14.96 2.64
CA CYS A 182 -5.52 13.74 1.86
C CYS A 182 -5.84 12.47 2.66
N ILE A 183 -5.30 12.35 3.88
CA ILE A 183 -5.57 11.17 4.71
C ILE A 183 -7.02 11.19 5.20
N LYS A 184 -7.59 12.36 5.53
CA LYS A 184 -9.02 12.47 5.90
C LYS A 184 -9.94 11.98 4.79
N GLU A 185 -9.71 12.43 3.55
CA GLU A 185 -10.54 12.05 2.41
C GLU A 185 -10.40 10.55 2.11
N GLY A 186 -9.17 10.02 2.17
CA GLY A 186 -8.92 8.58 2.03
C GLY A 186 -9.62 7.76 3.11
N PHE A 187 -9.56 8.22 4.36
CA PHE A 187 -10.24 7.60 5.49
C PHE A 187 -11.76 7.61 5.30
N THR A 188 -12.31 8.71 4.80
CA THR A 188 -13.75 8.85 4.51
C THR A 188 -14.19 7.83 3.46
N LEU A 189 -13.51 7.74 2.32
CA LEU A 189 -13.79 6.76 1.28
C LEU A 189 -13.66 5.31 1.78
N ALA A 190 -12.64 5.03 2.59
CA ALA A 190 -12.44 3.71 3.16
C ALA A 190 -13.58 3.34 4.11
N ARG A 191 -14.04 4.29 4.94
CA ARG A 191 -15.13 4.09 5.89
C ARG A 191 -16.48 3.90 5.20
N GLU A 192 -16.73 4.64 4.13
CA GLU A 192 -17.94 4.47 3.32
C GLU A 192 -18.02 3.07 2.71
N ALA A 193 -16.89 2.54 2.24
CA ALA A 193 -16.82 1.22 1.63
C ALA A 193 -16.74 0.06 2.63
N PHE A 194 -16.07 0.26 3.77
CA PHE A 194 -15.75 -0.78 4.76
C PHE A 194 -16.01 -0.31 6.20
N PRO A 195 -17.25 0.06 6.55
CA PRO A 195 -17.56 0.68 7.84
C PRO A 195 -17.13 -0.20 9.03
N ASP A 196 -17.39 -1.50 8.98
CA ASP A 196 -17.05 -2.44 10.06
C ASP A 196 -15.54 -2.61 10.30
N VAL A 197 -14.73 -2.34 9.27
CA VAL A 197 -13.27 -2.43 9.36
C VAL A 197 -12.71 -1.12 9.88
N VAL A 198 -13.15 -0.01 9.30
CA VAL A 198 -12.61 1.32 9.63
C VAL A 198 -13.07 1.82 10.99
N SER A 199 -14.28 1.48 11.43
CA SER A 199 -14.78 1.88 12.76
C SER A 199 -13.93 1.36 13.92
N GLN A 200 -13.11 0.34 13.69
CA GLN A 200 -12.20 -0.22 14.71
C GLN A 200 -11.06 0.74 15.07
N ILE A 201 -10.78 1.74 14.23
CA ILE A 201 -9.72 2.73 14.46
C ILE A 201 -10.26 4.16 14.67
N ASP A 202 -11.58 4.31 14.83
CA ASP A 202 -12.22 5.62 15.02
C ASP A 202 -11.72 6.34 16.28
N SER A 203 -11.50 5.59 17.37
CA SER A 203 -10.99 6.16 18.63
C SER A 203 -9.58 6.70 18.46
N GLU A 204 -8.70 5.96 17.79
CA GLU A 204 -7.32 6.31 17.52
C GLU A 204 -7.25 7.51 16.56
N ALA A 205 -8.05 7.50 15.49
CA ALA A 205 -8.15 8.60 14.55
C ALA A 205 -8.65 9.88 15.23
N THR A 206 -9.65 9.76 16.11
CA THR A 206 -10.18 10.89 16.88
C THR A 206 -9.16 11.42 17.90
N GLN A 207 -8.44 10.53 18.60
CA GLN A 207 -7.41 10.93 19.56
C GLN A 207 -6.24 11.66 18.89
N LEU A 208 -5.86 11.24 17.68
CA LEU A 208 -4.74 11.83 16.95
C LEU A 208 -5.14 13.09 16.18
N CYS A 209 -6.29 13.08 15.52
CA CYS A 209 -6.68 14.11 14.54
C CYS A 209 -7.93 14.92 14.92
N GLY A 210 -8.55 14.60 16.06
CA GLY A 210 -9.77 15.25 16.55
C GLY A 210 -11.06 14.72 15.92
N ASP A 211 -12.20 15.06 16.55
CA ASP A 211 -13.53 14.60 16.14
C ASP A 211 -13.88 15.00 14.69
N SER A 212 -13.38 16.15 14.23
CA SER A 212 -13.61 16.62 12.86
C SER A 212 -12.95 15.76 11.79
N PHE A 213 -12.07 14.83 12.15
CA PHE A 213 -11.41 13.94 11.20
C PHE A 213 -12.33 12.81 10.74
N ILE A 214 -13.13 12.28 11.67
CA ILE A 214 -14.15 11.27 11.38
C ILE A 214 -15.50 11.92 10.99
N GLY A 215 -15.65 13.25 11.15
CA GLY A 215 -16.88 13.99 10.83
C GLY A 215 -17.03 14.36 9.37
#